data_AF-A0A529HUF6-F1
#
_entry.id   AF-A0A529HUF6-F1
#
_cell.length_a   1.000
_cell.length_b   1.000
_cell.length_c   1.000
_cell.angle_alpha   90.00
_cell.angle_beta   90.00
_cell.angle_gamma   90.00
#
_symmetry.space_group_name_H-M   'P 1'
#
loop_
_entity.id
_entity.type
_entity.pdbx_description
1 polymer ?
#
loop_
_entity_poly.entity_id
_entity_poly.type
_entity_poly.pdbx_seq_one_letter_code
_entity_poly.pdbx_strand_id
1 'polypeptide(L)'
;NYQHPSEIMDEIAKTTPSFANVSFELLDRVGSVQWPCNEKAPLGTPIMHVDGFVRGKGKFIRTEYVATDERTGPRYPLLLTTGRILSQYNVGAQTRRTENVAWHAEDRLEIHPHDAENRGIRDGDWVRLASRSGETTLRALITDRVSPGVVYTTFHHPDTQANVITTDFSDWATNCPEYKVTAVQVAPSNGPTDWQKDYNEQAKQSRRIAPLEAAE
;
A
#
# COMPACT_ATOMS: atom_id res chain seq x y z
N ASN A 1 -4.51 -15.01 -31.18
CA ASN A 1 -5.45 -15.90 -30.46
C ASN A 1 -4.63 -16.98 -29.82
N TYR A 2 -4.49 -16.94 -28.49
CA TYR A 2 -3.83 -18.00 -27.73
C TYR A 2 -4.85 -19.02 -27.25
N GLN A 3 -4.47 -20.29 -27.21
CA GLN A 3 -5.30 -21.38 -26.68
C GLN A 3 -4.94 -21.73 -25.24
N HIS A 4 -3.74 -21.35 -24.78
CA HIS A 4 -3.26 -21.64 -23.43
C HIS A 4 -2.20 -20.60 -23.00
N PRO A 5 -2.09 -20.22 -21.71
CA PRO A 5 -1.07 -19.28 -21.23
C PRO A 5 0.39 -19.75 -21.45
N SER A 6 0.63 -21.04 -21.69
CA SER A 6 1.96 -21.54 -22.07
C SER A 6 2.43 -20.93 -23.39
N GLU A 7 1.52 -20.71 -24.36
CA GLU A 7 1.88 -20.08 -25.64
C GLU A 7 2.35 -18.63 -25.45
N ILE A 8 1.76 -17.92 -24.48
CA ILE A 8 2.18 -16.57 -24.08
C ILE A 8 3.56 -16.62 -23.43
N MET A 9 3.78 -17.58 -22.52
CA MET A 9 5.09 -17.75 -21.88
C MET A 9 6.18 -18.10 -22.91
N ASP A 10 5.87 -18.95 -23.89
CA ASP A 10 6.80 -19.30 -24.98
C ASP A 10 7.13 -18.07 -25.85
N GLU A 11 6.16 -17.17 -26.06
CA GLU A 11 6.41 -15.91 -26.74
C GLU A 11 7.28 -14.95 -25.91
N ILE A 12 7.05 -14.87 -24.59
CA ILE A 12 7.91 -14.11 -23.66
C ILE A 12 9.33 -14.66 -23.68
N ALA A 13 9.50 -15.99 -23.65
CA ALA A 13 10.81 -16.62 -23.70
C ALA A 13 11.57 -16.29 -24.99
N LYS A 14 10.87 -16.23 -26.14
CA LYS A 14 11.46 -15.83 -27.42
C LYS A 14 11.86 -14.36 -27.49
N THR A 15 11.14 -13.48 -26.79
CA THR A 15 11.32 -12.03 -26.89
C THR A 15 12.20 -11.44 -25.79
N THR A 16 12.28 -12.09 -24.63
CA THR A 16 12.98 -11.58 -23.44
C THR A 16 14.08 -12.53 -23.00
N PRO A 17 15.38 -12.19 -23.21
CA PRO A 17 16.51 -13.10 -22.97
C PRO A 17 16.60 -13.69 -21.56
N SER A 18 16.14 -12.96 -20.53
CA SER A 18 16.14 -13.44 -19.14
C SER A 18 15.16 -14.58 -18.88
N PHE A 19 14.23 -14.83 -19.79
CA PHE A 19 13.21 -15.89 -19.71
C PHE A 19 13.40 -16.97 -20.78
N ALA A 20 14.48 -16.93 -21.58
CA ALA A 20 14.64 -17.76 -22.77
C ALA A 20 14.45 -19.27 -22.54
N ASN A 21 14.79 -19.77 -21.35
CA ASN A 21 14.65 -21.18 -21.00
C ASN A 21 13.49 -21.46 -20.04
N VAL A 22 12.62 -20.49 -19.77
CA VAL A 22 11.46 -20.69 -18.89
C VAL A 22 10.33 -21.34 -19.67
N SER A 23 9.88 -22.51 -19.22
CA SER A 23 8.71 -23.21 -19.73
C SER A 23 7.89 -23.80 -18.59
N PHE A 24 6.62 -24.10 -18.85
CA PHE A 24 5.76 -24.76 -17.86
C PHE A 24 6.29 -26.17 -17.52
N GLU A 25 6.78 -26.92 -18.51
CA GLU A 25 7.42 -28.22 -18.30
C GLU A 25 8.64 -28.11 -17.36
N LEU A 26 9.46 -27.07 -17.51
CA LEU A 26 10.59 -26.85 -16.62
C LEU A 26 10.11 -26.60 -15.19
N LEU A 27 9.10 -25.73 -15.00
CA LEU A 27 8.53 -25.43 -13.69
C LEU A 27 7.91 -26.68 -13.04
N ASP A 28 7.20 -27.51 -13.79
CA ASP A 28 6.63 -28.76 -13.29
C ASP A 28 7.71 -29.75 -12.84
N ARG A 29 8.83 -29.81 -13.55
CA ARG A 29 9.94 -30.72 -13.24
C ARG A 29 10.76 -30.28 -12.04
N VAL A 30 11.02 -28.97 -11.88
CA VAL A 30 11.98 -28.45 -10.88
C VAL A 30 11.31 -27.66 -9.75
N GLY A 31 10.00 -27.47 -9.82
CA GLY A 31 9.18 -26.75 -8.85
C GLY A 31 9.21 -25.23 -9.01
N SER A 32 10.39 -24.62 -9.05
CA SER A 32 10.52 -23.16 -9.19
C SER A 32 11.85 -22.77 -9.82
N VAL A 33 11.85 -21.68 -10.60
CA VAL A 33 13.03 -21.17 -11.30
C VAL A 33 13.19 -19.68 -11.01
N GLN A 34 14.40 -19.27 -10.66
CA GLN A 34 14.76 -17.86 -10.51
C GLN A 34 15.13 -17.30 -11.87
N TRP A 35 14.37 -16.33 -12.38
CA TRP A 35 14.81 -15.54 -13.52
C TRP A 35 15.94 -14.60 -13.05
N PRO A 36 17.05 -14.44 -13.80
CA PRO A 36 17.30 -14.90 -15.17
C PRO A 36 17.52 -16.42 -15.33
N CYS A 37 16.87 -17.02 -16.34
CA CYS A 37 17.02 -18.40 -16.78
C CYS A 37 17.24 -18.46 -18.30
N ASN A 38 18.47 -18.79 -18.71
CA ASN A 38 18.92 -18.79 -20.10
C ASN A 38 19.97 -19.89 -20.32
N GLU A 39 20.57 -19.99 -21.51
CA GLU A 39 21.55 -21.04 -21.84
C GLU A 39 22.73 -21.13 -20.87
N LYS A 40 23.16 -19.99 -20.30
CA LYS A 40 24.28 -19.93 -19.34
C LYS A 40 23.86 -20.30 -17.91
N ALA A 41 22.57 -20.17 -17.61
CA ALA A 41 21.97 -20.49 -16.32
C ALA A 41 20.66 -21.28 -16.55
N PRO A 42 20.76 -22.55 -17.02
CA PRO A 42 19.59 -23.30 -17.50
C PRO A 42 18.62 -23.73 -16.39
N LEU A 43 19.06 -23.69 -15.13
CA LEU A 43 18.23 -23.93 -13.94
C LEU A 43 17.90 -22.63 -13.19
N GLY A 44 18.08 -21.48 -13.84
CA GLY A 44 17.93 -20.17 -13.24
C GLY A 44 19.18 -19.68 -12.51
N THR A 45 19.08 -18.46 -11.97
CA THR A 45 20.18 -17.77 -11.28
C THR A 45 19.77 -17.51 -9.82
N PRO A 46 20.14 -18.39 -8.86
CA PRO A 46 19.71 -18.24 -7.47
C PRO A 46 20.35 -17.05 -6.73
N ILE A 47 21.58 -16.68 -7.12
CA ILE A 47 22.33 -15.60 -6.49
C ILE A 47 22.86 -14.69 -7.60
N MET A 48 22.54 -13.40 -7.53
CA MET A 48 23.02 -12.40 -8.48
C MET A 48 24.41 -11.90 -8.09
N HIS A 49 25.19 -11.49 -9.10
CA HIS A 49 26.50 -10.85 -8.96
C HIS A 49 27.63 -11.70 -8.34
N VAL A 50 27.51 -13.03 -8.34
CA VAL A 50 28.54 -13.97 -7.84
C VAL A 50 29.89 -13.72 -8.52
N ASP A 51 29.91 -13.63 -9.85
CA ASP A 51 31.13 -13.44 -10.64
C ASP A 51 31.35 -11.98 -11.09
N GLY A 52 30.71 -11.03 -10.40
CA GLY A 52 30.82 -9.60 -10.67
C GLY A 52 29.50 -8.92 -11.05
N PHE A 53 29.54 -7.59 -11.14
CA PHE A 53 28.35 -6.79 -11.43
C PHE A 53 27.91 -6.98 -12.89
N VAL A 54 26.60 -6.97 -13.14
CA VAL A 54 26.05 -7.08 -14.51
C VAL A 54 26.57 -5.96 -15.42
N ARG A 55 26.82 -4.78 -14.85
CA ARG A 55 27.43 -3.62 -15.55
C ARG A 55 28.97 -3.68 -15.65
N GLY A 56 29.59 -4.80 -15.28
CA GLY A 56 31.04 -4.97 -15.13
C GLY A 56 31.53 -4.62 -13.73
N LYS A 57 31.64 -3.32 -13.41
CA LYS A 57 32.14 -2.83 -12.10
C LYS A 57 31.06 -2.13 -11.28
N GLY A 58 31.17 -2.20 -9.96
CA GLY A 58 30.32 -1.42 -9.06
C GLY A 58 30.44 0.08 -9.33
N LYS A 59 29.34 0.82 -9.19
CA LYS A 59 29.32 2.28 -9.32
C LYS A 59 29.07 2.90 -7.95
N PHE A 60 30.06 3.59 -7.41
CA PHE A 60 29.88 4.42 -6.22
C PHE A 60 29.14 5.70 -6.60
N ILE A 61 28.13 6.06 -5.82
CA ILE A 61 27.32 7.26 -6.01
C ILE A 61 27.33 8.01 -4.69
N ARG A 62 27.58 9.32 -4.74
CA ARG A 62 27.46 10.20 -3.58
C ARG A 62 25.98 10.52 -3.40
N THR A 63 25.42 10.14 -2.26
CA THR A 63 24.03 10.44 -1.89
C THR A 63 24.05 11.53 -0.83
N GLU A 64 23.29 12.60 -1.07
CA GLU A 64 23.09 13.68 -0.11
C GLU A 64 21.67 13.60 0.45
N TYR A 65 21.51 14.01 1.71
CA TYR A 65 20.19 14.11 2.30
C TYR A 65 19.47 15.34 1.73
N VAL A 66 18.30 15.13 1.15
CA VAL A 66 17.39 16.18 0.71
C VAL A 66 16.18 16.12 1.64
N ALA A 67 15.92 17.21 2.36
CA ALA A 67 14.75 17.29 3.23
C ALA A 67 13.47 17.29 2.38
N THR A 68 12.46 16.55 2.82
CA THR A 68 11.13 16.55 2.19
C THR A 68 10.49 17.95 2.24
N ASP A 69 9.70 18.24 1.22
CA ASP A 69 8.83 19.42 1.17
C ASP A 69 7.59 19.24 2.06
N GLU A 70 7.23 18.00 2.42
CA GLU A 70 6.13 17.68 3.32
C GLU A 70 6.51 17.95 4.80
N ARG A 71 6.60 19.24 5.12
CA ARG A 71 7.01 19.71 6.45
C ARG A 71 5.82 19.86 7.39
N THR A 72 6.05 19.51 8.65
CA THR A 72 5.12 19.83 9.74
C THR A 72 5.09 21.33 9.99
N GLY A 73 3.99 21.81 10.56
CA GLY A 73 3.83 23.20 10.96
C GLY A 73 2.72 23.37 12.00
N PRO A 74 2.41 24.60 12.43
CA PRO A 74 1.42 24.83 13.49
C PRO A 74 0.04 24.23 13.19
N ARG A 75 -0.36 24.19 11.91
CA ARG A 75 -1.63 23.62 11.46
C ARG A 75 -1.60 22.09 11.31
N TYR A 76 -0.44 21.51 11.03
CA TYR A 76 -0.23 20.07 10.80
C TYR A 76 1.05 19.64 11.53
N PRO A 77 0.98 19.47 12.86
CA PRO A 77 2.16 19.27 13.71
C PRO A 77 2.63 17.82 13.79
N LEU A 78 1.83 16.85 13.31
CA LEU A 78 2.14 15.43 13.37
C LEU A 78 2.52 14.90 11.99
N LEU A 79 3.30 13.82 11.95
CA LEU A 79 3.63 13.07 10.74
C LEU A 79 2.87 11.75 10.70
N LEU A 80 2.19 11.50 9.59
CA LEU A 80 1.50 10.24 9.31
C LEU A 80 2.39 9.29 8.53
N THR A 81 2.38 8.04 8.95
CA THR A 81 2.88 6.91 8.18
C THR A 81 1.77 5.89 7.95
N THR A 82 1.71 5.33 6.74
CA THR A 82 0.80 4.23 6.41
C THR A 82 1.52 2.88 6.37
N GLY A 83 0.88 1.81 6.81
CA GLY A 83 1.46 0.47 6.76
C GLY A 83 0.45 -0.65 6.53
N ARG A 84 0.84 -1.86 6.96
CA ARG A 84 0.10 -3.10 6.74
C ARG A 84 -0.01 -3.92 8.01
N ILE A 85 -1.04 -4.75 8.06
CA ILE A 85 -1.26 -5.80 9.05
C ILE A 85 -1.18 -7.18 8.39
N LEU A 86 -0.90 -8.21 9.18
CA LEU A 86 -0.77 -9.60 8.72
C LEU A 86 -2.06 -10.17 8.12
N SER A 87 -3.21 -9.92 8.76
CA SER A 87 -4.48 -10.58 8.43
C SER A 87 -5.17 -10.01 7.18
N GLN A 88 -4.89 -8.75 6.81
CA GLN A 88 -5.53 -8.05 5.70
C GLN A 88 -4.51 -7.64 4.63
N TYR A 89 -4.88 -7.83 3.36
CA TYR A 89 -3.96 -7.60 2.23
C TYR A 89 -4.34 -6.36 1.43
N ASN A 90 -3.44 -5.37 1.40
CA ASN A 90 -3.60 -4.10 0.68
C ASN A 90 -5.02 -3.53 0.83
N VAL A 91 -5.86 -3.53 -0.20
CA VAL A 91 -7.22 -2.94 -0.17
C VAL A 91 -8.31 -3.87 0.42
N GLY A 92 -7.94 -5.08 0.84
CA GLY A 92 -8.85 -6.03 1.49
C GLY A 92 -9.95 -6.59 0.59
N ALA A 93 -9.89 -6.40 -0.73
CA ALA A 93 -10.96 -6.82 -1.66
C ALA A 93 -11.22 -8.34 -1.62
N GLN A 94 -10.16 -9.12 -1.37
CA GLN A 94 -10.21 -10.57 -1.17
C GLN A 94 -10.35 -10.93 0.32
N THR A 95 -9.53 -10.33 1.18
CA THR A 95 -9.35 -10.74 2.59
C THR A 95 -10.43 -10.21 3.55
N ARG A 96 -11.14 -9.14 3.23
CA ARG A 96 -12.32 -8.72 4.02
C ARG A 96 -13.55 -9.60 3.78
N ARG A 97 -13.50 -10.49 2.80
CA ARG A 97 -14.56 -11.46 2.49
C ARG A 97 -14.31 -12.83 3.15
N THR A 98 -13.36 -12.90 4.08
CA THR A 98 -13.02 -14.09 4.85
C THR A 98 -13.11 -13.79 6.35
N GLU A 99 -12.92 -14.80 7.19
CA GLU A 99 -12.94 -14.67 8.65
C GLU A 99 -11.75 -13.85 9.21
N ASN A 100 -10.79 -13.45 8.37
CA ASN A 100 -9.65 -12.63 8.77
C ASN A 100 -10.04 -11.29 9.40
N VAL A 101 -11.26 -10.82 9.13
CA VAL A 101 -11.85 -9.62 9.75
C VAL A 101 -11.88 -9.71 11.27
N ALA A 102 -11.88 -10.91 11.86
CA ALA A 102 -11.86 -11.08 13.31
C ALA A 102 -10.59 -10.48 13.97
N TRP A 103 -9.45 -10.48 13.28
CA TRP A 103 -8.20 -9.92 13.81
C TRP A 103 -7.99 -8.44 13.48
N HIS A 104 -8.61 -7.95 12.40
CA HIS A 104 -8.50 -6.56 11.96
C HIS A 104 -9.78 -6.16 11.25
N ALA A 105 -10.77 -5.75 12.04
CA ALA A 105 -12.14 -5.43 11.57
C ALA A 105 -12.29 -4.00 11.07
N GLU A 106 -11.40 -3.10 11.49
CA GLU A 106 -11.38 -1.69 11.11
C GLU A 106 -9.94 -1.16 11.10
N ASP A 107 -9.69 -0.12 10.31
CA ASP A 107 -8.43 0.62 10.38
C ASP A 107 -8.45 1.58 11.57
N ARG A 108 -7.38 1.57 12.38
CA ARG A 108 -7.22 2.42 13.57
C ARG A 108 -6.01 3.33 13.43
N LEU A 109 -6.06 4.49 14.09
CA LEU A 109 -4.95 5.43 14.19
C LEU A 109 -4.13 5.14 15.45
N GLU A 110 -2.97 4.54 15.28
CA GLU A 110 -1.97 4.44 16.35
C GLU A 110 -1.42 5.84 16.67
N ILE A 111 -1.62 6.29 17.91
CA ILE A 111 -1.17 7.60 18.41
C ILE A 111 -0.45 7.45 19.75
N HIS A 112 0.65 8.19 19.92
CA HIS A 112 1.42 8.18 21.15
C HIS A 112 0.63 8.78 22.34
N PRO A 113 0.73 8.24 23.57
CA PRO A 113 0.00 8.73 24.73
C PRO A 113 0.13 10.24 24.98
N HIS A 114 1.35 10.78 24.86
CA HIS A 114 1.62 12.22 25.03
C HIS A 114 0.83 13.08 24.03
N ASP A 115 0.76 12.66 22.77
CA ASP A 115 0.05 13.40 21.72
C ASP A 115 -1.47 13.29 21.86
N ALA A 116 -1.95 12.15 22.35
CA ALA A 116 -3.35 11.91 22.65
C ALA A 116 -3.82 12.77 23.84
N GLU A 117 -3.04 12.82 24.92
CA GLU A 117 -3.34 13.61 26.12
C GLU A 117 -3.44 15.10 25.80
N ASN A 118 -2.48 15.65 25.05
CA ASN A 118 -2.49 17.04 24.59
C ASN A 118 -3.74 17.41 23.76
N ARG A 119 -4.46 16.41 23.23
CA ARG A 119 -5.63 16.56 22.37
C ARG A 119 -6.93 16.06 23.01
N GLY A 120 -6.87 15.53 24.25
CA GLY A 120 -8.02 14.95 24.94
C GLY A 120 -8.59 13.69 24.28
N ILE A 121 -7.77 12.93 23.56
CA ILE A 121 -8.17 11.71 22.85
C ILE A 121 -8.00 10.50 23.78
N ARG A 122 -9.00 9.61 23.82
CA ARG A 122 -8.97 8.33 24.54
C ARG A 122 -8.94 7.15 23.57
N ASP A 123 -8.58 5.97 24.08
CA ASP A 123 -8.59 4.76 23.25
C ASP A 123 -10.00 4.46 22.75
N GLY A 124 -10.12 4.19 21.45
CA GLY A 124 -11.38 3.89 20.78
C GLY A 124 -12.21 5.12 20.39
N ASP A 125 -11.78 6.34 20.74
CA ASP A 125 -12.46 7.57 20.32
C ASP A 125 -12.39 7.75 18.80
N TRP A 126 -13.43 8.37 18.24
CA TRP A 126 -13.39 8.85 16.87
C TRP A 126 -12.51 10.08 16.77
N VAL A 127 -11.58 10.05 15.82
CA VAL A 127 -10.66 11.17 15.55
C VAL A 127 -10.69 11.53 14.08
N ARG A 128 -10.71 12.83 13.80
CA ARG A 128 -10.50 13.38 12.47
C ARG A 128 -9.00 13.56 12.25
N LEU A 129 -8.53 13.04 11.13
CA LEU A 129 -7.19 13.17 10.60
C LEU A 129 -7.25 14.08 9.37
N ALA A 130 -6.76 15.31 9.51
CA ALA A 130 -6.78 16.31 8.44
C ALA A 130 -5.35 16.55 7.92
N SER A 131 -5.20 16.64 6.60
CA SER A 131 -3.95 17.02 5.93
C SER A 131 -4.20 18.19 4.98
N ARG A 132 -3.17 18.55 4.20
CA ARG A 132 -3.31 19.53 3.10
C ARG A 132 -4.21 19.04 1.97
N SER A 133 -4.25 17.72 1.74
CA SER A 133 -4.95 17.11 0.61
C SER A 133 -6.40 16.73 0.90
N GLY A 134 -6.75 16.54 2.18
CA GLY A 134 -8.10 16.20 2.55
C GLY A 134 -8.24 15.84 4.03
N GLU A 135 -9.33 15.14 4.36
CA GLU A 135 -9.60 14.69 5.71
C GLU A 135 -10.29 13.33 5.74
N THR A 136 -10.03 12.57 6.81
CA THR A 136 -10.71 11.31 7.11
C THR A 136 -10.98 11.19 8.60
N THR A 137 -11.96 10.36 8.99
CA THR A 137 -12.19 9.97 10.38
C THR A 137 -11.96 8.47 10.54
N LEU A 138 -11.28 8.11 11.63
CA LEU A 138 -11.03 6.74 12.07
C LEU A 138 -10.96 6.66 13.60
N ARG A 139 -10.91 5.45 14.16
CA ARG A 139 -10.79 5.27 15.61
C ARG A 139 -9.36 5.34 16.10
N ALA A 140 -9.13 6.00 17.23
CA ALA A 140 -7.82 6.06 17.87
C ALA A 140 -7.46 4.72 18.54
N LEU A 141 -6.18 4.38 18.48
CA LEU A 141 -5.52 3.33 19.25
C LEU A 141 -4.33 3.97 19.98
N ILE A 142 -4.39 4.10 21.30
CA ILE A 142 -3.30 4.71 22.06
C ILE A 142 -2.22 3.65 22.29
N THR A 143 -0.99 3.95 21.86
CA THR A 143 0.14 3.02 21.97
C THR A 143 1.49 3.74 22.03
N ASP A 144 2.43 3.18 22.78
CA ASP A 144 3.83 3.61 22.86
C ASP A 144 4.71 3.08 21.71
N ARG A 145 4.12 2.35 20.75
CA ARG A 145 4.81 1.80 19.58
C ARG A 145 5.31 2.87 18.61
N VAL A 146 4.57 3.98 18.49
CA VAL A 146 4.92 5.13 17.63
C VAL A 146 5.59 6.21 18.46
N SER A 147 6.58 6.90 17.89
CA SER A 147 7.25 8.01 18.57
C SER A 147 6.34 9.23 18.71
N PRO A 148 6.53 10.09 19.74
CA PRO A 148 5.87 11.38 19.82
C PRO A 148 6.05 12.19 18.52
N GLY A 149 4.98 12.84 18.07
CA GLY A 149 4.95 13.57 16.79
C GLY A 149 4.65 12.69 15.57
N VAL A 150 4.57 11.37 15.72
CA VAL A 150 4.28 10.42 14.63
C VAL A 150 2.99 9.65 14.92
N VAL A 151 2.18 9.46 13.88
CA VAL A 151 0.97 8.64 13.91
C VAL A 151 1.00 7.62 12.79
N TYR A 152 0.35 6.48 13.02
CA TYR A 152 0.32 5.37 12.08
C TYR A 152 -1.10 4.92 11.79
N THR A 153 -1.38 4.61 10.52
CA THR A 153 -2.66 4.02 10.12
C THR A 153 -2.47 2.94 9.04
N THR A 154 -3.51 2.16 8.81
CA THR A 154 -3.62 1.17 7.74
C THR A 154 -4.62 1.64 6.67
N PHE A 155 -4.61 0.97 5.52
CA PHE A 155 -5.45 1.30 4.35
C PHE A 155 -6.25 0.09 3.86
N HIS A 156 -6.57 -0.83 4.76
CA HIS A 156 -7.20 -2.11 4.44
C HIS A 156 -8.72 -2.00 4.26
N HIS A 157 -9.33 -1.02 4.91
CA HIS A 157 -10.77 -0.79 4.94
C HIS A 157 -11.11 0.45 4.10
N PRO A 158 -11.90 0.29 3.02
CA PRO A 158 -12.25 1.41 2.14
C PRO A 158 -13.14 2.43 2.86
N ASP A 159 -13.82 2.07 3.95
CA ASP A 159 -14.69 3.00 4.68
C ASP A 159 -13.90 4.17 5.28
N THR A 160 -12.62 3.96 5.61
CA THR A 160 -11.73 4.98 6.17
C THR A 160 -11.15 5.91 5.09
N GLN A 161 -11.06 5.52 3.81
CA GLN A 161 -10.51 6.41 2.77
C GLN A 161 -9.11 7.00 3.10
N ALA A 162 -8.20 6.18 3.65
CA ALA A 162 -6.90 6.64 4.16
C ALA A 162 -5.96 7.32 3.13
N ASN A 163 -6.14 7.07 1.83
CA ASN A 163 -5.32 7.70 0.79
C ASN A 163 -5.84 9.09 0.34
N VAL A 164 -6.94 9.59 0.90
CA VAL A 164 -7.42 10.96 0.60
C VAL A 164 -6.54 12.02 1.25
N ILE A 165 -5.91 11.66 2.36
CA ILE A 165 -5.03 12.54 3.11
C ILE A 165 -3.58 12.49 2.60
N THR A 166 -3.22 11.52 1.74
CA THR A 166 -1.87 11.44 1.16
C THR A 166 -1.67 12.52 0.09
N THR A 167 -0.48 13.12 0.05
CA THR A 167 -0.13 14.20 -0.88
C THR A 167 0.23 13.69 -2.27
N ASP A 168 0.40 14.62 -3.20
CA ASP A 168 0.89 14.39 -4.56
C ASP A 168 2.42 14.38 -4.66
N PHE A 169 3.13 14.53 -3.54
CA PHE A 169 4.58 14.40 -3.48
C PHE A 169 5.04 12.99 -3.83
N SER A 170 6.17 12.93 -4.54
CA SER A 170 6.66 11.70 -5.16
C SER A 170 8.17 11.74 -5.42
N ASP A 171 8.75 10.55 -5.60
CA ASP A 171 10.15 10.38 -5.95
C ASP A 171 10.49 10.99 -7.32
N TRP A 172 11.61 11.70 -7.38
CA TRP A 172 12.07 12.41 -8.58
C TRP A 172 12.46 11.49 -9.74
N ALA A 173 12.79 10.22 -9.48
CA ALA A 173 13.27 9.29 -10.50
C ALA A 173 12.15 8.40 -11.05
N THR A 174 11.27 7.87 -10.19
CA THR A 174 10.22 6.92 -10.60
C THR A 174 8.80 7.40 -10.34
N ASN A 175 8.62 8.62 -9.82
CA ASN A 175 7.31 9.16 -9.44
C ASN A 175 6.57 8.27 -8.43
N CYS A 176 7.33 7.58 -7.55
CA CYS A 176 6.75 6.76 -6.49
C CYS A 176 6.15 7.68 -5.40
N PRO A 177 4.86 7.59 -5.04
CA PRO A 177 4.24 8.53 -4.11
C PRO A 177 4.78 8.44 -2.68
N GLU A 178 4.75 9.58 -1.98
CA GLU A 178 5.25 9.72 -0.61
C GLU A 178 4.25 9.20 0.46
N TYR A 179 3.90 7.91 0.40
CA TYR A 179 2.92 7.31 1.33
C TYR A 179 3.33 7.27 2.81
N LYS A 180 4.60 7.57 3.12
CA LYS A 180 5.20 7.34 4.44
C LYS A 180 5.43 8.63 5.23
N VAL A 181 5.21 9.78 4.58
CA VAL A 181 5.36 11.10 5.18
C VAL A 181 4.17 11.94 4.71
N THR A 182 3.33 12.34 5.64
CA THR A 182 2.24 13.29 5.40
C THR A 182 2.03 14.09 6.67
N ALA A 183 2.13 15.41 6.60
CA ALA A 183 1.85 16.26 7.74
C ALA A 183 0.35 16.32 7.99
N VAL A 184 -0.04 16.00 9.22
CA VAL A 184 -1.44 15.86 9.62
C VAL A 184 -1.74 16.56 10.92
N GLN A 185 -3.02 16.83 11.14
CA GLN A 185 -3.61 17.22 12.40
C GLN A 185 -4.62 16.18 12.83
N VAL A 186 -4.47 15.70 14.06
CA VAL A 186 -5.45 14.83 14.71
C VAL A 186 -6.30 15.68 15.66
N ALA A 187 -7.61 15.52 15.60
CA ALA A 187 -8.54 16.16 16.52
C ALA A 187 -9.70 15.22 16.86
N PRO A 188 -10.33 15.34 18.04
CA PRO A 188 -11.56 14.62 18.36
C PRO A 188 -12.64 14.87 17.30
N SER A 189 -13.41 13.83 16.98
CA SER A 189 -14.54 13.89 16.06
C SER A 189 -15.71 13.08 16.61
N ASN A 190 -16.92 13.40 16.19
CA ASN A 190 -18.14 12.67 16.54
C ASN A 190 -18.72 11.88 15.36
N GLY A 191 -18.07 11.89 14.19
CA GLY A 191 -18.59 11.23 13.01
C GLY A 191 -17.64 11.18 11.80
N PRO A 192 -18.08 10.51 10.72
CA PRO A 192 -17.32 10.43 9.46
C PRO A 192 -17.20 11.81 8.80
N THR A 193 -16.17 12.00 7.99
CA THR A 193 -16.01 13.21 7.17
C THR A 193 -17.06 13.28 6.07
N ASP A 194 -17.25 14.47 5.51
CA ASP A 194 -18.17 14.65 4.38
C ASP A 194 -17.69 13.84 3.16
N TRP A 195 -16.37 13.76 2.94
CA TRP A 195 -15.80 12.87 1.93
C TRP A 195 -16.24 11.41 2.09
N GLN A 196 -16.18 10.88 3.31
CA GLN A 196 -16.57 9.49 3.58
C GLN A 196 -18.07 9.28 3.32
N LYS A 197 -18.92 10.27 3.61
CA LYS A 197 -20.36 10.20 3.33
C LYS A 197 -20.62 10.16 1.82
N ASP A 198 -20.02 11.09 1.08
CA ASP A 198 -20.18 11.22 -0.37
C ASP A 198 -19.67 9.98 -1.10
N TYR A 199 -18.48 9.47 -0.71
CA TYR A 199 -17.93 8.24 -1.27
C TYR A 199 -18.87 7.05 -1.06
N ASN A 200 -19.42 6.90 0.15
CA ASN A 200 -20.32 5.81 0.48
C ASN A 200 -21.65 5.92 -0.27
N GLU A 201 -22.18 7.12 -0.44
CA GLU A 201 -23.37 7.35 -1.25
C GLU A 201 -23.12 7.02 -2.72
N GLN A 202 -22.05 7.56 -3.30
CA GLN A 202 -21.67 7.29 -4.70
C GLN A 202 -21.46 5.80 -4.94
N ALA A 203 -20.77 5.11 -4.02
CA ALA A 203 -20.52 3.67 -4.11
C ALA A 203 -21.83 2.87 -4.06
N LYS A 204 -22.79 3.25 -3.20
CA LYS A 204 -24.11 2.61 -3.12
C LYS A 204 -24.94 2.84 -4.38
N GLN A 205 -24.88 4.03 -4.97
CA GLN A 205 -25.61 4.34 -6.20
C GLN A 205 -25.01 3.61 -7.41
N SER A 206 -23.68 3.61 -7.52
CA SER A 206 -22.94 3.12 -8.69
C SER A 206 -22.84 1.58 -8.78
N ARG A 207 -23.04 0.86 -7.67
CA ARG A 207 -22.94 -0.61 -7.62
C ARG A 207 -24.30 -1.31 -7.74
N ARG A 208 -25.38 -0.57 -8.04
CA ARG A 208 -26.71 -1.14 -8.25
C ARG A 208 -26.71 -1.91 -9.57
N ILE A 209 -27.17 -3.15 -9.54
CA ILE A 209 -27.42 -3.96 -10.72
C ILE A 209 -28.92 -3.92 -10.97
N ALA A 210 -29.35 -3.49 -12.16
CA ALA A 210 -30.76 -3.55 -12.52
C ALA A 210 -31.20 -5.02 -12.54
N PRO A 211 -32.39 -5.36 -12.01
CA PRO A 211 -32.94 -6.69 -12.17
C PRO A 211 -33.08 -6.98 -13.68
N LEU A 212 -32.60 -8.15 -14.11
CA LEU A 212 -32.88 -8.64 -15.45
C LEU A 212 -34.40 -8.88 -15.53
N GLU A 213 -35.11 -8.08 -16.34
CA GLU A 213 -36.44 -8.48 -16.79
C GLU A 213 -36.27 -9.80 -17.53
N ALA A 214 -36.99 -10.83 -17.09
CA ALA A 214 -37.02 -12.10 -17.81
C ALA A 214 -37.52 -11.81 -19.23
N ALA A 215 -36.70 -12.10 -20.23
CA ALA A 215 -37.15 -12.04 -21.62
C ALA A 215 -38.33 -13.02 -21.77
N GLU A 216 -39.52 -12.49 -22.09
CA GLU A 216 -40.68 -13.28 -22.52
C GLU A 216 -40.40 -14.04 -23.82
#